data_AF-A0A8S1NZR0-F1
#
_entry.id   AF-A0A8S1NZR0-F1
#
_cell.length_a   1.000
_cell.length_b   1.000
_cell.length_c   1.000
_cell.angle_alpha   90.00
_cell.angle_beta   90.00
_cell.angle_gamma   90.00
#
_symmetry.space_group_name_H-M   'P 1'
#
loop_
_entity.id
_entity.type
_entity.pdbx_description
1 polymer ?
#
loop_
_entity_poly.entity_id
_entity_poly.type
_entity_poly.pdbx_seq_one_letter_code
_entity_poly.pdbx_strand_id
1 'polypeptide(L)'
;MLNKSIKVTKKVIIINQKTDTISDNTNLINREPLKNSVEIQKINQKNSNQIQMNNELDQQKYDSRQLQEMIDIYLKNNQKIKEIKSIVDSLKNRTNKLEQQMRQQEGRCKVKRVRRTSTQIEKKYKCYSKNCEKSYGSMISLNLHMRIKHKRQRNVQEQQK
;
A
#
# COMPACT_ATOMS: atom_id res chain seq x y z
N MET A 1 21.36 -47.47 -22.32
CA MET A 1 20.58 -46.37 -21.70
C MET A 1 20.07 -46.87 -20.35
N LEU A 2 20.58 -46.30 -19.25
CA LEU A 2 20.30 -46.77 -17.87
C LEU A 2 19.12 -45.99 -17.29
N ASN A 3 17.96 -46.66 -17.12
CA ASN A 3 16.78 -46.10 -16.47
C ASN A 3 16.97 -46.13 -14.94
N LYS A 4 17.18 -44.96 -14.33
CA LYS A 4 17.15 -44.79 -12.87
C LYS A 4 15.69 -44.62 -12.40
N SER A 5 15.20 -45.59 -11.65
CA SER A 5 13.88 -45.55 -11.01
C SER A 5 13.88 -44.55 -9.86
N ILE A 6 13.07 -43.49 -9.95
CA ILE A 6 12.94 -42.46 -8.90
C ILE A 6 11.99 -42.99 -7.83
N LYS A 7 12.50 -43.20 -6.61
CA LYS A 7 11.68 -43.51 -5.43
C LYS A 7 11.19 -42.19 -4.83
N VAL A 8 9.88 -41.94 -4.92
CA VAL A 8 9.24 -40.77 -4.29
C VAL A 8 8.69 -41.19 -2.93
N THR A 9 9.25 -40.64 -1.85
CA THR A 9 8.68 -40.77 -0.50
C THR A 9 7.82 -39.54 -0.20
N LYS A 10 6.52 -39.74 0.03
CA LYS A 10 5.63 -38.69 0.53
C LYS A 10 5.91 -38.45 2.02
N LYS A 11 6.36 -37.25 2.37
CA LYS A 11 6.38 -36.76 3.75
C LYS A 11 5.07 -36.05 4.04
N VAL A 12 4.36 -36.50 5.08
CA VAL A 12 3.19 -35.81 5.62
C VAL A 12 3.65 -34.91 6.75
N ILE A 13 3.43 -33.60 6.61
CA ILE A 13 3.75 -32.61 7.62
C ILE A 13 2.43 -32.17 8.26
N ILE A 14 2.26 -32.45 9.55
CA ILE A 14 1.10 -32.02 10.33
C ILE A 14 1.51 -30.75 11.08
N ILE A 15 0.95 -29.61 10.69
CA ILE A 15 1.23 -28.31 11.30
C ILE A 15 0.08 -27.99 12.27
N ASN A 16 0.38 -27.89 13.56
CA ASN A 16 -0.59 -27.56 14.59
C ASN A 16 -0.56 -26.04 14.85
N GLN A 17 -1.55 -25.28 14.38
CA GLN A 17 -1.53 -23.80 14.31
C GLN A 17 -1.65 -23.05 15.65
N LYS A 18 -1.45 -23.72 16.80
CA LYS A 18 -1.57 -23.08 18.13
C LYS A 18 -0.28 -23.02 18.94
N THR A 19 0.77 -23.67 18.48
CA THR A 19 2.09 -23.60 19.12
C THR A 19 3.16 -23.69 18.03
N ASP A 20 3.93 -22.62 17.82
CA ASP A 20 5.08 -22.59 16.91
C ASP A 20 6.26 -23.41 17.50
N THR A 21 6.04 -24.70 17.72
CA THR A 21 7.06 -25.64 18.16
C THR A 21 7.07 -26.85 17.23
N ILE A 22 8.17 -26.98 16.47
CA ILE A 22 8.48 -28.15 15.66
C ILE A 22 9.20 -29.14 16.59
N SER A 23 8.55 -30.25 16.95
CA SER A 23 9.21 -31.34 17.67
C SER A 23 9.49 -32.51 16.73
N ASP A 24 10.77 -32.77 16.49
CA ASP A 24 11.24 -33.95 15.77
C ASP A 24 11.32 -35.12 16.76
N ASN A 25 10.34 -36.02 16.70
CA ASN A 25 10.28 -37.19 17.57
C ASN A 25 11.06 -38.35 16.93
N THR A 26 12.33 -38.51 17.30
CA THR A 26 13.16 -39.66 16.91
C THR A 26 13.09 -40.73 18.00
N ASN A 27 12.13 -41.64 17.86
CA ASN A 27 12.11 -42.88 18.65
C ASN A 27 13.16 -43.87 18.11
N LEU A 28 14.34 -43.90 18.75
CA LEU A 28 15.28 -45.02 18.66
C LEU A 28 15.07 -45.90 19.90
N ILE A 29 14.38 -47.02 19.70
CA ILE A 29 14.24 -48.10 20.68
C ILE A 29 15.54 -48.90 20.68
N ASN A 30 16.37 -48.72 21.71
CA ASN A 30 17.38 -49.69 22.11
C ASN A 30 16.96 -50.27 23.46
N ARG A 31 16.59 -51.56 23.45
CA ARG A 31 16.38 -52.36 24.65
C ARG A 31 17.69 -53.03 25.03
N GLU A 32 18.30 -52.61 26.14
CA GLU A 32 19.21 -53.47 26.90
C GLU A 32 18.49 -54.00 28.16
N PRO A 33 18.78 -55.24 28.62
CA PRO A 33 18.16 -55.81 29.80
C PRO A 33 18.88 -55.35 31.07
N LEU A 34 18.17 -54.63 31.94
CA LEU A 34 18.59 -54.35 33.31
C LEU A 34 18.67 -55.63 34.15
N LYS A 35 19.82 -55.83 34.80
CA LYS A 35 19.94 -56.64 36.02
C LYS A 35 20.08 -55.69 37.22
N ASN A 36 19.54 -56.15 38.35
CA ASN A 36 19.72 -55.65 39.72
C ASN A 36 18.75 -54.55 40.16
N SER A 37 17.50 -54.97 40.32
CA SER A 37 16.53 -54.36 41.23
C SER A 37 16.89 -54.68 42.68
N VAL A 38 16.87 -53.65 43.53
CA VAL A 38 16.66 -53.61 45.00
C VAL A 38 17.71 -52.72 45.68
N GLU A 39 17.78 -51.44 45.29
CA GLU A 39 18.21 -50.34 46.18
C GLU A 39 17.88 -48.92 45.64
N ILE A 40 16.96 -48.79 44.68
CA ILE A 40 16.60 -47.52 44.02
C ILE A 40 15.11 -47.23 44.23
N GLN A 41 14.66 -47.13 45.49
CA GLN A 41 13.28 -46.66 45.77
C GLN A 41 13.21 -45.51 46.79
N LYS A 42 14.30 -45.19 47.51
CA LYS A 42 14.33 -44.07 48.47
C LYS A 42 15.02 -42.79 47.95
N ILE A 43 15.79 -42.85 46.86
CA ILE A 43 16.48 -41.68 46.27
C ILE A 43 15.59 -40.96 45.23
N ASN A 44 14.66 -41.67 44.56
CA ASN A 44 13.85 -41.12 43.48
C ASN A 44 12.70 -40.19 43.91
N GLN A 45 12.24 -40.23 45.16
CA GLN A 45 11.18 -39.30 45.62
C GLN A 45 11.71 -37.91 46.01
N LYS A 46 12.97 -37.79 46.46
CA LYS A 46 13.58 -36.48 46.78
C LYS A 46 13.95 -35.69 45.52
N ASN A 47 14.42 -36.36 44.46
CA ASN A 47 14.74 -35.72 43.18
C ASN A 47 13.51 -35.27 42.39
N SER A 48 12.36 -35.96 42.54
CA SER A 48 11.13 -35.58 41.83
C SER A 48 10.58 -34.23 42.31
N ASN A 49 10.62 -33.95 43.62
CA ASN A 49 10.12 -32.69 44.18
C ASN A 49 11.05 -31.50 43.89
N GLN A 50 12.37 -31.74 43.76
CA GLN A 50 13.36 -30.70 43.45
C GLN A 50 13.33 -30.30 41.97
N ILE A 51 13.03 -31.23 41.05
CA ILE A 51 12.84 -30.94 39.62
C ILE A 51 11.53 -30.16 39.38
N GLN A 52 10.48 -30.46 40.15
CA GLN A 52 9.19 -29.78 40.02
C GLN A 52 9.24 -28.29 40.44
N MET A 53 10.00 -27.96 41.50
CA MET A 53 10.21 -26.56 41.94
C MET A 53 11.07 -25.74 40.99
N ASN A 54 12.03 -26.35 40.29
CA ASN A 54 12.88 -25.64 39.33
C ASN A 54 12.12 -25.32 38.02
N ASN A 55 11.20 -26.19 37.59
CA ASN A 55 10.35 -25.93 36.42
C ASN A 55 9.35 -24.80 36.64
N GLU A 56 8.78 -24.65 37.85
CA GLU A 56 7.88 -23.53 38.18
C GLU A 56 8.61 -22.18 38.21
N LEU A 57 9.86 -22.16 38.67
CA LEU A 57 10.70 -20.96 38.72
C LEU A 57 11.09 -20.45 37.32
N ASP A 58 11.37 -21.38 36.39
CA ASP A 58 11.69 -21.05 35.00
C ASP A 58 10.44 -20.65 34.20
N GLN A 59 9.26 -21.21 34.52
CA GLN A 59 7.97 -20.79 33.97
C GLN A 59 7.62 -19.34 34.40
N GLN A 60 7.86 -18.98 35.68
CA GLN A 60 7.64 -17.61 36.19
C GLN A 60 8.58 -16.57 35.58
N LYS A 61 9.84 -16.91 35.31
CA LYS A 61 10.78 -15.99 34.64
C LYS A 61 10.40 -15.71 33.19
N TYR A 62 9.85 -16.71 32.49
CA TYR A 62 9.38 -16.54 31.11
C TYR A 62 8.17 -15.58 31.04
N ASP A 63 7.25 -15.68 32.00
CA ASP A 63 6.07 -14.80 32.11
C ASP A 63 6.47 -13.34 32.40
N SER A 64 7.45 -13.13 33.29
CA SER A 64 7.96 -11.79 33.60
C SER A 64 8.60 -11.10 32.39
N ARG A 65 9.32 -11.83 31.54
CA ARG A 65 9.93 -11.26 30.32
C ARG A 65 8.89 -10.84 29.29
N GLN A 66 7.87 -11.67 29.07
CA GLN A 66 6.78 -11.34 28.15
C GLN A 66 6.02 -10.10 28.58
N LEU A 67 5.77 -9.95 29.89
CA LEU A 67 5.13 -8.75 30.44
C LEU A 67 5.99 -7.50 30.20
N GLN A 68 7.31 -7.59 30.39
CA GLN A 68 8.22 -6.47 30.12
C GLN A 68 8.19 -6.05 28.64
N GLU A 69 8.22 -7.01 27.72
CA GLU A 69 8.14 -6.74 26.28
C GLU A 69 6.81 -6.06 25.91
N MET A 70 5.69 -6.49 26.53
CA MET A 70 4.39 -5.87 26.34
C MET A 70 4.36 -4.41 26.81
N ILE A 71 4.94 -4.14 27.98
CA ILE A 71 5.05 -2.78 28.53
C ILE A 71 5.87 -1.89 27.59
N ASP A 72 7.00 -2.38 27.10
CA ASP A 72 7.86 -1.63 26.18
C ASP A 72 7.15 -1.29 24.87
N ILE A 73 6.38 -2.24 24.31
CA ILE A 73 5.55 -2.01 23.12
C ILE A 73 4.49 -0.94 23.40
N TYR A 74 3.80 -1.04 24.54
CA TYR A 74 2.79 -0.05 24.93
C TYR A 74 3.37 1.36 25.04
N LEU A 75 4.53 1.51 25.68
CA LEU A 75 5.22 2.80 25.81
C LEU A 75 5.64 3.36 24.45
N LYS A 76 6.21 2.53 23.57
CA LYS A 76 6.57 2.93 22.20
C LYS A 76 5.35 3.37 21.40
N ASN A 77 4.23 2.67 21.53
CA ASN A 77 2.99 3.03 20.84
C ASN A 77 2.43 4.37 21.34
N ASN A 78 2.47 4.62 22.65
CA ASN A 78 2.06 5.91 23.20
C ASN A 78 2.92 7.07 22.68
N GLN A 79 4.23 6.87 22.55
CA GLN A 79 5.11 7.87 21.97
C GLN A 79 4.76 8.15 20.50
N LYS A 80 4.58 7.10 19.68
CA LYS A 80 4.14 7.24 18.28
C LYS A 80 2.81 7.95 18.16
N ILE A 81 1.85 7.67 19.06
CA ILE A 81 0.55 8.36 19.08
C ILE A 81 0.74 9.86 19.34
N LYS A 82 1.65 10.25 20.24
CA LYS A 82 1.96 11.67 20.49
C LYS A 82 2.55 12.36 19.25
N GLU A 83 3.47 11.69 18.57
CA GLU A 83 4.08 12.18 17.33
C GLU A 83 3.03 12.36 16.22
N ILE A 84 2.18 11.35 16.00
CA ILE A 84 1.09 11.40 15.02
C ILE A 84 0.14 12.57 15.32
N LYS A 85 -0.24 12.76 16.60
CA LYS A 85 -1.08 13.90 17.00
C LYS A 85 -0.45 15.24 16.65
N SER A 86 0.84 15.41 16.95
CA SER A 86 1.57 16.64 16.60
C SER A 86 1.60 16.90 15.09
N ILE A 87 1.80 15.85 14.28
CA ILE A 87 1.76 15.96 12.81
C ILE A 87 0.37 16.38 12.34
N VAL A 88 -0.69 15.74 12.84
CA VAL A 88 -2.09 16.06 12.48
C VAL A 88 -2.41 17.52 12.81
N ASP A 89 -2.00 18.01 13.98
CA ASP A 89 -2.23 19.41 14.37
C ASP A 89 -1.48 20.38 13.45
N SER A 90 -0.24 20.06 13.08
CA SER A 90 0.54 20.88 12.13
C SER A 90 -0.11 20.95 10.74
N LEU A 91 -0.63 19.82 10.25
CA LEU A 91 -1.32 19.73 8.97
C LEU A 91 -2.64 20.48 8.99
N LYS A 92 -3.41 20.35 10.08
CA LYS A 92 -4.67 21.09 10.28
C LYS A 92 -4.43 22.60 10.22
N ASN A 93 -3.40 23.09 10.89
CA ASN A 93 -3.01 24.50 10.85
C ASN A 93 -2.61 24.96 9.44
N ARG A 94 -1.86 24.14 8.70
CA ARG A 94 -1.47 24.43 7.31
C ARG A 94 -2.69 24.50 6.38
N THR A 95 -3.61 23.55 6.49
CA THR A 95 -4.86 23.53 5.70
C THR A 95 -5.68 24.78 5.97
N ASN A 96 -5.89 25.14 7.24
CA ASN A 96 -6.63 26.35 7.62
C ASN A 96 -6.01 27.62 7.02
N LYS A 97 -4.68 27.72 7.01
CA LYS A 97 -3.95 28.86 6.42
C LYS A 97 -4.16 28.94 4.90
N LEU A 98 -4.07 27.81 4.19
CA LEU A 98 -4.29 27.77 2.75
C LEU A 98 -5.72 28.12 2.37
N GLU A 99 -6.71 27.62 3.12
CA GLU A 99 -8.10 27.99 2.90
C GLU A 99 -8.36 29.49 3.11
N GLN A 100 -7.75 30.08 4.14
CA GLN A 100 -7.85 31.52 4.37
C GLN A 100 -7.22 32.31 3.22
N GLN A 101 -6.07 31.88 2.71
CA GLN A 101 -5.43 32.51 1.54
C GLN A 101 -6.30 32.40 0.28
N MET A 102 -6.92 31.24 0.05
CA MET A 102 -7.84 31.03 -1.07
C MET A 102 -9.05 31.96 -0.98
N ARG A 103 -9.69 32.06 0.19
CA ARG A 103 -10.81 33.00 0.41
C ARG A 103 -10.40 34.47 0.13
N GLN A 104 -9.18 34.85 0.50
CA GLN A 104 -8.66 36.19 0.21
C GLN A 104 -8.35 36.41 -1.28
N GLN A 105 -7.92 35.38 -2.02
CA GLN A 105 -7.65 35.47 -3.45
C GLN A 105 -8.94 35.51 -4.29
N GLU A 106 -9.98 34.79 -3.88
CA GLU A 106 -11.28 34.82 -4.55
C GLU A 106 -11.89 36.23 -4.59
N GLY A 107 -11.65 37.04 -3.55
CA GLY A 107 -12.05 38.45 -3.53
C GLY A 107 -11.21 39.40 -4.40
N ARG A 108 -10.02 38.97 -4.86
CA ARG A 108 -9.04 39.84 -5.55
C ARG A 108 -8.85 39.57 -7.05
N CYS A 109 -9.47 38.52 -7.59
CA CYS A 109 -9.42 38.21 -9.03
C CYS A 109 -10.74 37.56 -9.44
N LYS A 110 -11.56 38.19 -10.28
CA LYS A 110 -11.40 38.14 -11.74
C LYS A 110 -12.11 39.34 -12.35
N VAL A 111 -11.38 40.37 -12.79
CA VAL A 111 -11.91 41.25 -13.84
C VAL A 111 -12.14 40.35 -15.04
N LYS A 112 -13.41 40.06 -15.36
CA LYS A 112 -13.76 39.22 -16.51
C LYS A 112 -13.07 39.84 -17.74
N ARG A 113 -12.19 39.07 -18.39
CA ARG A 113 -11.60 39.53 -19.65
C ARG A 113 -12.73 39.89 -20.60
N VAL A 114 -12.77 41.14 -21.05
CA VAL A 114 -13.77 41.61 -22.00
C VAL A 114 -13.65 40.75 -23.27
N ARG A 115 -14.76 40.15 -23.69
CA ARG A 115 -14.79 39.38 -24.94
C ARG A 115 -14.56 40.33 -26.10
N ARG A 116 -13.66 39.96 -27.02
CA ARG A 116 -13.48 40.71 -28.27
C ARG A 116 -14.74 40.63 -29.11
N THR A 117 -15.12 41.72 -29.75
CA THR A 117 -16.23 41.76 -30.71
C THR A 117 -15.78 41.23 -32.08
N SER A 118 -16.73 40.89 -32.96
CA SER A 118 -16.44 40.41 -34.32
C SER A 118 -15.60 41.39 -35.16
N THR A 119 -15.69 42.69 -34.86
CA THR A 119 -14.91 43.75 -35.52
C THR A 119 -13.47 43.83 -35.01
N GLN A 120 -13.23 43.41 -33.77
CA GLN A 120 -11.90 43.39 -33.14
C GLN A 120 -11.08 42.14 -33.47
N ILE A 121 -11.69 41.13 -34.11
CA ILE A 121 -11.02 39.90 -34.49
C ILE A 121 -10.53 40.05 -35.93
N GLU A 122 -9.21 39.94 -36.12
CA GLU A 122 -8.58 40.01 -37.44
C GLU A 122 -9.01 38.82 -38.33
N LYS A 123 -9.66 39.10 -39.46
CA LYS A 123 -10.26 38.08 -40.34
C LYS A 123 -9.31 37.63 -41.44
N LYS A 124 -8.27 36.89 -41.07
CA LYS A 124 -7.22 36.41 -42.00
C LYS A 124 -7.68 35.35 -43.00
N TYR A 125 -8.76 34.63 -42.70
CA TYR A 125 -9.16 33.44 -43.46
C TYR A 125 -10.38 33.74 -44.34
N LYS A 126 -10.19 33.86 -45.65
CA LYS A 126 -11.27 34.10 -46.63
C LYS A 126 -11.81 32.78 -47.19
N CYS A 127 -13.11 32.74 -47.47
CA CYS A 127 -13.72 31.65 -48.23
C CYS A 127 -13.26 31.71 -49.70
N TYR A 128 -12.94 30.55 -50.28
CA TYR A 128 -12.47 30.44 -51.68
C TYR A 128 -13.57 30.03 -52.66
N SER A 129 -14.81 29.86 -52.19
CA SER A 129 -15.93 29.52 -53.07
C SER A 129 -16.32 30.73 -53.94
N LYS A 130 -16.50 30.49 -55.25
CA LYS A 130 -16.74 31.54 -56.28
C LYS A 130 -17.86 32.54 -55.93
N ASN A 131 -18.83 32.13 -55.12
CA ASN A 131 -20.00 32.96 -54.74
C ASN A 131 -20.02 33.28 -53.23
N CYS A 132 -18.87 33.29 -52.54
CA CYS A 132 -18.82 33.59 -51.11
C CYS A 132 -17.67 34.52 -50.72
N GLU A 133 -18.00 35.71 -50.23
CA GLU A 133 -17.03 36.74 -49.82
C GLU A 133 -16.76 36.73 -48.30
N LYS A 134 -17.18 35.68 -47.58
CA LYS A 134 -17.07 35.66 -46.12
C LYS A 134 -15.62 35.46 -45.66
N SER A 135 -15.25 36.20 -44.62
CA SER A 135 -13.95 36.10 -43.96
C SER A 135 -14.09 35.78 -42.46
N TYR A 136 -13.12 35.05 -41.94
CA TYR A 136 -13.13 34.42 -40.62
C TYR A 136 -11.83 34.71 -39.86
N GLY A 137 -11.94 34.82 -38.54
CA GLY A 137 -10.79 35.07 -37.65
C GLY A 137 -9.97 33.83 -37.29
N SER A 138 -10.47 32.64 -37.61
CA SER A 138 -9.76 31.39 -37.35
C SER A 138 -10.04 30.36 -38.44
N MET A 139 -9.08 29.46 -38.66
CA MET A 139 -9.22 28.33 -39.58
C MET A 139 -10.38 27.41 -39.19
N ILE A 140 -10.64 27.23 -37.89
CA ILE A 140 -11.75 26.40 -37.38
C ILE A 140 -13.09 26.97 -37.87
N SER A 141 -13.26 28.29 -37.76
CA SER A 141 -14.48 28.98 -38.22
C SER A 141 -14.66 28.89 -39.74
N LEU A 142 -13.56 29.02 -40.51
CA LEU A 142 -13.59 28.84 -41.96
C LEU A 142 -13.98 27.40 -42.33
N ASN A 143 -13.34 26.40 -41.73
CA ASN A 143 -13.64 24.99 -41.98
C ASN A 143 -15.10 24.64 -41.66
N LEU A 144 -15.63 25.15 -40.55
CA LEU A 144 -17.04 24.99 -40.19
C LEU A 144 -17.96 25.61 -41.26
N HIS A 145 -17.63 26.81 -41.73
CA HIS A 145 -18.36 27.45 -42.81
C HIS A 145 -18.35 26.62 -44.10
N MET A 146 -17.18 26.12 -44.51
CA MET A 146 -17.05 25.28 -45.70
C MET A 146 -17.91 24.02 -45.59
N ARG A 147 -17.92 23.33 -44.44
CA ARG A 147 -18.74 22.13 -44.22
C ARG A 147 -20.23 22.41 -44.32
N ILE A 148 -20.70 23.52 -43.75
CA ILE A 148 -22.13 23.83 -43.67
C ILE A 148 -22.65 24.43 -44.98
N LYS A 149 -21.93 25.41 -45.54
CA LYS A 149 -22.40 26.20 -46.70
C LYS A 149 -21.87 25.69 -48.03
N HIS A 150 -20.73 25.00 -48.04
CA HIS A 150 -20.05 24.54 -49.25
C HIS A 150 -19.74 23.03 -49.19
N LYS A 151 -20.75 22.22 -48.81
CA LYS A 151 -20.73 20.75 -48.53
C LYS A 151 -19.84 19.85 -49.43
N ARG A 152 -19.36 20.34 -50.58
CA ARG A 152 -18.47 19.66 -51.53
C ARG A 152 -16.96 19.90 -51.31
N GLN A 153 -16.53 20.91 -50.55
CA GLN A 153 -15.10 21.21 -50.35
C GLN A 153 -14.67 20.78 -48.94
N ARG A 154 -14.27 19.51 -48.79
CA ARG A 154 -13.99 18.92 -47.46
C ARG A 154 -12.65 19.33 -46.85
N ASN A 155 -11.67 19.80 -47.63
CA ASN A 155 -10.31 20.03 -47.12
C ASN A 155 -9.76 21.39 -47.59
N VAL A 156 -9.55 22.32 -46.65
CA VAL A 156 -8.96 23.66 -46.89
C VAL A 156 -7.42 23.62 -46.85
N GLN A 157 -6.82 22.52 -46.39
CA GLN A 157 -5.37 22.40 -46.21
C GLN A 157 -4.57 22.29 -47.52
N GLU A 158 -5.20 21.91 -48.64
CA GLU A 158 -4.48 21.61 -49.89
C GLU A 158 -4.32 22.80 -50.85
N GLN A 159 -4.93 23.97 -50.56
CA GLN A 159 -4.98 25.09 -51.51
C GLN A 159 -4.22 26.35 -51.06
N GLN A 160 -3.34 26.22 -50.05
CA GLN A 160 -2.45 27.30 -49.58
C GLN A 160 -0.97 27.06 -49.92
N LYS A 161 -0.68 26.24 -50.95
CA LYS A 161 0.66 26.15 -51.56
C LYS A 161 0.75 27.05 -52.78
#